data_AF-A0A895AAZ2-F1
#
_entry.id   AF-A0A895AAZ2-F1
#
_cell.length_a   1.000
_cell.length_b   1.000
_cell.length_c   1.000
_cell.angle_alpha   90.00
_cell.angle_beta   90.00
_cell.angle_gamma   90.00
#
_symmetry.space_group_name_H-M   'P 1'
#
loop_
_entity.id
_entity.type
_entity.pdbx_description
1 polymer ?
#
loop_
_entity_poly.entity_id
_entity_poly.type
_entity_poly.pdbx_seq_one_letter_code
_entity_poly.pdbx_strand_id
1 'polypeptide(L)'
;MSILEKYLAGLTFRSNTPRFDAGDELELFVTGRADGAHVVRVGDSTLRLDGAPADALDTKVRLRVTGFDTDDHVGEADYLETVGESAF
;
A
#
# COMPACT_ATOMS: atom_id res chain seq x y z
N MET A 1 2.33 23.78 9.05
CA MET A 1 2.80 22.48 8.54
C MET A 1 2.65 21.42 9.61
N SER A 2 2.53 20.17 9.15
CA SER A 2 2.84 18.95 9.88
C SER A 2 1.74 18.39 10.78
N ILE A 3 1.76 17.05 10.85
CA ILE A 3 0.94 16.08 11.57
C ILE A 3 -0.52 15.81 11.12
N LEU A 4 -1.06 16.41 10.04
CA LEU A 4 -2.47 16.24 9.65
C LEU A 4 -2.73 15.62 8.26
N GLU A 5 -1.77 15.57 7.32
CA GLU A 5 -1.74 14.53 6.25
C GLU A 5 -1.69 13.10 6.84
N LYS A 6 -1.31 13.03 8.12
CA LYS A 6 -1.12 11.87 9.00
C LYS A 6 -2.31 10.90 9.13
N TYR A 7 -3.46 11.15 8.46
CA TYR A 7 -4.63 10.26 8.41
C TYR A 7 -5.52 10.46 7.15
N LEU A 8 -5.11 11.27 6.14
CA LEU A 8 -5.90 11.46 4.91
C LEU A 8 -5.55 10.36 3.91
N ALA A 9 -6.30 9.28 3.72
CA ALA A 9 -7.71 9.12 3.99
C ALA A 9 -8.06 7.61 4.02
N GLY A 10 -8.59 7.10 5.13
CA GLY A 10 -9.45 5.90 5.12
C GLY A 10 -10.75 6.09 4.31
N LEU A 11 -10.76 6.93 3.27
CA LEU A 11 -11.94 7.62 2.74
C LEU A 11 -11.94 7.91 1.22
N THR A 12 -10.88 7.62 0.45
CA THR A 12 -11.02 7.59 -1.04
C THR A 12 -11.54 6.24 -1.54
N PHE A 13 -12.04 5.38 -0.65
CA PHE A 13 -12.72 4.11 -0.96
C PHE A 13 -14.06 4.25 -1.72
N ARG A 14 -14.41 5.44 -2.23
CA ARG A 14 -15.54 5.62 -3.15
C ARG A 14 -15.15 5.64 -4.62
N SER A 15 -13.86 5.67 -4.93
CA SER A 15 -13.37 5.53 -6.30
C SER A 15 -12.97 4.08 -6.53
N ASN A 16 -13.45 3.49 -7.62
CA ASN A 16 -13.11 2.12 -7.99
C ASN A 16 -11.59 1.97 -8.24
N THR A 17 -10.96 3.05 -8.69
CA THR A 17 -9.54 3.14 -9.09
C THR A 17 -8.86 4.33 -8.38
N PRO A 18 -8.42 4.17 -7.13
CA PRO A 18 -7.66 5.21 -6.44
C PRO A 18 -6.33 5.48 -7.16
N ARG A 19 -5.92 6.75 -7.15
CA ARG A 19 -4.63 7.23 -7.66
C ARG A 19 -3.75 7.61 -6.48
N PHE A 20 -2.44 7.41 -6.64
CA PHE A 20 -1.44 7.70 -5.62
C PHE A 20 -0.31 8.52 -6.23
N ASP A 21 0.27 9.42 -5.44
CA ASP A 21 1.42 10.22 -5.84
C ASP A 21 2.71 9.65 -5.23
N ALA A 22 3.83 9.85 -5.93
CA ALA A 22 5.13 9.45 -5.42
C ALA A 22 5.45 10.19 -4.13
N GLY A 23 5.71 9.44 -3.07
CA GLY A 23 5.95 9.95 -1.73
C GLY A 23 4.81 9.72 -0.75
N ASP A 24 3.63 9.32 -1.21
CA ASP A 24 2.48 9.00 -0.35
C ASP A 24 2.79 7.83 0.57
N GLU A 25 2.46 7.98 1.85
CA GLU A 25 2.57 6.91 2.84
C GLU A 25 1.18 6.34 3.15
N LEU A 26 1.04 5.02 3.05
CA LEU A 26 -0.24 4.32 3.17
C LEU A 26 -0.09 3.14 4.15
N GLU A 27 -1.16 2.85 4.89
CA GLU A 27 -1.26 1.68 5.76
C GLU A 27 -2.28 0.70 5.19
N LEU A 28 -1.81 -0.43 4.69
CA LEU A 28 -2.62 -1.37 3.91
C LEU A 28 -2.31 -2.82 4.28
N PHE A 29 -3.25 -3.72 3.99
CA PHE A 29 -3.06 -5.15 4.21
C PHE A 29 -2.41 -5.81 3.00
N VAL A 30 -1.37 -6.60 3.24
CA VAL A 30 -0.75 -7.41 2.19
C VAL A 30 -1.68 -8.55 1.82
N THR A 31 -2.19 -8.53 0.60
CA THR A 31 -3.20 -9.50 0.14
C THR A 31 -2.60 -10.68 -0.61
N GLY A 32 -1.31 -10.61 -0.99
CA GLY A 32 -0.68 -11.68 -1.74
C GLY A 32 0.80 -11.46 -2.04
N ARG A 33 1.29 -12.30 -2.95
CA ARG A 33 2.64 -12.24 -3.52
C ARG A 33 2.55 -12.41 -5.03
N ALA A 34 3.21 -11.53 -5.80
CA ALA A 34 3.31 -11.61 -7.25
C ALA A 34 4.77 -11.42 -7.69
N ASP A 35 5.25 -12.28 -8.60
CA ASP A 35 6.63 -12.28 -9.13
C ASP A 35 7.71 -12.11 -8.06
N GLY A 36 7.56 -12.83 -6.94
CA GLY A 36 8.52 -12.79 -5.84
C GLY A 36 8.40 -11.61 -4.87
N ALA A 37 7.61 -10.57 -5.18
CA ALA A 37 7.36 -9.43 -4.30
C ALA A 37 5.97 -9.50 -3.65
N HIS A 38 5.80 -8.83 -2.52
CA HIS A 38 4.49 -8.72 -1.88
C HIS A 38 3.60 -7.77 -2.67
N VAL A 39 2.30 -8.03 -2.69
CA VAL A 39 1.32 -7.16 -3.36
C VAL A 39 0.23 -6.75 -2.41
N VAL A 40 -0.19 -5.50 -2.59
CA VAL A 40 -1.18 -4.82 -1.78
C VAL A 40 -2.25 -4.30 -2.72
N ARG A 41 -3.53 -4.60 -2.45
CA ARG A 41 -4.63 -4.20 -3.34
C ARG A 41 -5.52 -3.18 -2.65
N VAL A 42 -5.89 -2.13 -3.38
CA VAL A 42 -6.76 -1.04 -2.90
C VAL A 42 -7.80 -0.75 -3.97
N GLY A 43 -9.04 -1.19 -3.75
CA GLY A 43 -10.04 -1.19 -4.81
C GLY A 43 -9.60 -2.10 -5.95
N ASP A 44 -9.54 -1.57 -7.18
CA ASP A 44 -9.00 -2.28 -8.35
C ASP A 44 -7.48 -2.05 -8.54
N SER A 45 -6.91 -1.03 -7.89
CA SER A 45 -5.48 -0.70 -8.01
C SER A 45 -4.60 -1.68 -7.24
N THR A 46 -3.42 -1.99 -7.77
CA THR A 46 -2.44 -2.89 -7.16
C THR A 46 -1.12 -2.17 -6.92
N LEU A 47 -0.55 -2.31 -5.73
CA LEU A 47 0.76 -1.80 -5.37
C LEU A 47 1.71 -2.96 -5.10
N ARG A 48 2.83 -2.98 -5.81
CA ARG A 48 3.94 -3.91 -5.60
C ARG A 48 4.81 -3.38 -4.47
N LEU A 49 4.97 -4.20 -3.44
CA LEU A 49 5.72 -3.87 -2.25
C LEU A 49 7.11 -4.51 -2.31
N ASP A 50 8.13 -3.67 -2.43
CA ASP A 50 9.52 -4.11 -2.38
C ASP A 50 10.07 -4.05 -0.94
N GLY A 51 11.03 -4.93 -0.62
CA GLY A 51 11.66 -4.99 0.69
C GLY A 51 10.81 -5.54 1.85
N ALA A 52 9.55 -5.93 1.63
CA ALA A 52 8.73 -6.54 2.69
C ALA A 52 9.21 -7.95 3.08
N PRO A 53 9.17 -8.32 4.37
CA PRO A 53 9.54 -9.66 4.83
C PRO A 53 8.54 -10.71 4.32
N ALA A 54 9.00 -11.95 4.11
CA ALA A 54 8.19 -13.03 3.55
C ALA A 54 6.90 -13.33 4.35
N ASP A 55 6.94 -13.10 5.66
CA ASP A 55 5.84 -13.27 6.61
C ASP A 55 4.92 -12.03 6.70
N ALA A 56 5.10 -11.02 5.85
CA ALA A 56 4.21 -9.85 5.81
C ALA A 56 2.83 -10.16 5.21
N LEU A 57 2.62 -11.35 4.64
CA LEU A 57 1.33 -11.77 4.11
C LEU A 57 0.25 -11.71 5.19
N ASP A 58 -0.93 -11.19 4.85
CA ASP A 58 -2.07 -11.07 5.77
C ASP A 58 -1.81 -10.15 6.98
N THR A 59 -0.74 -9.35 6.94
CA THR A 59 -0.45 -8.33 7.96
C THR A 59 -0.74 -6.93 7.44
N LYS A 60 -0.97 -5.99 8.37
CA LYS A 60 -1.07 -4.58 8.02
C LYS A 60 0.33 -3.98 8.02
N VAL A 61 0.72 -3.44 6.87
CA VAL A 61 2.01 -2.80 6.67
C VAL A 61 1.82 -1.34 6.29
N ARG A 62 2.77 -0.52 6.74
CA ARG A 62 2.97 0.83 6.27
C ARG A 62 3.96 0.80 5.13
N LEU A 63 3.58 1.42 4.03
CA LEU A 63 4.36 1.49 2.82
C LEU A 63 4.40 2.92 2.29
N ARG A 64 5.39 3.21 1.47
CA ARG A 64 5.51 4.48 0.77
C ARG A 64 5.50 4.26 -0.72
N VAL A 65 4.58 4.89 -1.42
CA VAL A 65 4.48 4.84 -2.88
C VAL A 65 5.71 5.53 -3.47
N THR A 66 6.42 4.82 -4.34
CA THR A 66 7.55 5.35 -5.11
C THR A 66 7.14 5.74 -6.51
N GLY A 67 6.14 5.07 -7.07
CA GLY A 67 5.57 5.36 -8.37
C GLY A 67 4.18 4.75 -8.54
N PHE A 68 3.35 5.37 -9.37
CA PHE A 68 2.03 4.85 -9.70
C PHE A 68 1.69 5.16 -11.16
N ASP A 69 1.34 4.13 -11.90
CA ASP A 69 0.80 4.23 -13.24
C ASP A 69 -0.72 4.33 -13.17
N THR A 70 -1.27 5.47 -13.60
CA THR A 70 -2.71 5.74 -13.54
C THR A 70 -3.50 5.11 -14.68
N ASP A 71 -2.86 4.72 -15.77
CA ASP A 71 -3.49 4.06 -16.91
C ASP A 71 -3.67 2.57 -16.61
N ASP A 72 -2.65 1.92 -16.06
CA ASP A 72 -2.68 0.49 -15.70
C ASP A 72 -3.20 0.23 -14.27
N HIS A 73 -3.35 1.27 -13.45
CA HIS A 73 -3.71 1.16 -12.03
C HIS A 73 -2.73 0.30 -11.21
N VAL A 74 -1.46 0.29 -11.62
CA VAL A 74 -0.37 -0.44 -10.97
C VAL A 74 0.62 0.56 -10.40
N GLY A 75 1.05 0.36 -9.17
CA GLY A 75 2.15 1.14 -8.60
C GLY A 75 3.18 0.31 -7.86
N GLU A 76 4.20 1.01 -7.43
CA GLU A 76 5.35 0.51 -6.71
C GLU A 76 5.43 1.24 -5.37
N ALA A 77 5.81 0.50 -4.34
CA ALA A 77 5.96 1.03 -3.01
C ALA A 77 7.08 0.34 -2.25
N ASP A 78 7.75 1.11 -1.40
CA ASP A 78 8.72 0.62 -0.43
C ASP A 78 8.03 0.26 0.87
N TYR A 79 8.40 -0.88 1.44
CA TYR A 79 8.02 -1.26 2.79
C TYR A 79 8.71 -0.36 3.82
N LEU A 80 7.92 0.21 4.74
CA LEU A 80 8.43 1.00 5.85
C LEU A 80 8.45 0.19 7.14
N GLU A 81 7.29 -0.30 7.57
CA GLU A 81 7.14 -1.03 8.83
C GLU A 81 5.84 -1.85 8.86
N THR A 82 5.78 -2.89 9.70
CA THR A 82 4.53 -3.61 9.98
C THR A 82 3.85 -2.94 11.16
N VAL A 83 2.69 -2.32 10.90
CA VAL A 83 1.91 -1.55 11.89
C VAL A 83 0.92 -2.41 12.68
N GLY A 84 0.63 -3.63 12.22
CA GLY A 84 -0.19 -4.56 12.98
C GLY A 84 0.02 -6.00 12.55
N GLU A 85 0.37 -6.84 13.52
CA GLU A 85 0.18 -8.28 13.46
C GLU A 85 -1.32 -8.52 13.55
N SER A 86 -1.91 -9.11 12.52
CA SER A 86 -3.30 -9.55 12.58
C SER A 86 -3.40 -10.53 13.75
N ALA A 87 -4.07 -10.11 14.83
CA ALA A 87 -4.39 -10.96 15.97
C ALA A 87 -5.44 -11.99 15.52
N PHE A 88 -5.00 -13.01 14.79
CA PHE A 88 -5.77 -14.23 14.54
C PHE A 88 -5.47 -15.26 15.63
#